data_AF-A0ABC8S906-F1
#
_entry.id   AF-A0ABC8S906-F1
#
_cell.length_a   1.000
_cell.length_b   1.000
_cell.length_c   1.000
_cell.angle_alpha   90.00
_cell.angle_beta   90.00
_cell.angle_gamma   90.00
#
_symmetry.space_group_name_H-M   'P 1'
#
loop_
_entity.id
_entity.type
_entity.pdbx_description
1 polymer ?
#
loop_
_entity_poly.entity_id
_entity_poly.type
_entity_poly.pdbx_seq_one_letter_code
_entity_poly.pdbx_strand_id
1 'polypeptide(L)'
;METRPNHGFYEFVSKGNLERAEEYYTRAILADPGDGEILSQYAKLVWELHRDRERTTSYFERAVQAASEDSHVHAAYASFLWEAGEDEDEDDALNDPHAPPLFHKAGMASVTA
;
A
#
# COMPACT_ATOMS: atom_id res chain seq x y z
N MET A 1 35.30 -10.24 -18.05
CA MET A 1 34.80 -8.93 -17.60
C MET A 1 33.29 -9.08 -17.40
N GLU A 2 32.88 -9.42 -16.18
CA GLU A 2 31.46 -9.45 -15.82
C GLU A 2 30.95 -8.01 -15.75
N THR A 3 30.19 -7.58 -16.76
CA THR A 3 29.43 -6.34 -16.71
C THR A 3 28.29 -6.55 -15.73
N ARG A 4 28.56 -6.36 -14.44
CA ARG A 4 27.50 -6.27 -13.43
C ARG A 4 26.52 -5.19 -13.88
N PRO A 5 25.25 -5.51 -14.19
CA PRO A 5 24.28 -4.48 -14.49
C PRO A 5 24.16 -3.58 -13.25
N ASN A 6 24.53 -2.31 -13.42
CA ASN A 6 24.39 -1.29 -12.39
C ASN A 6 22.91 -1.20 -11.98
N HIS A 7 22.65 -0.96 -10.70
CA HIS A 7 21.31 -0.84 -10.09
C HIS A 7 20.31 -0.05 -10.96
N GLY A 8 20.77 1.03 -11.61
CA GLY A 8 19.95 1.84 -12.51
C GLY A 8 19.43 1.13 -13.77
N PHE A 9 20.07 0.07 -14.27
CA PHE A 9 19.55 -0.72 -15.39
C PHE A 9 18.30 -1.52 -14.97
N TYR A 10 18.30 -2.08 -13.76
CA TYR A 10 17.14 -2.80 -13.24
C TYR A 10 15.99 -1.85 -12.94
N GLU A 11 16.28 -0.67 -12.38
CA GLU A 11 15.25 0.34 -12.14
C GLU A 11 14.65 0.88 -13.44
N PHE A 12 15.49 1.11 -14.47
CA PHE A 12 15.04 1.55 -15.79
C PHE A 12 14.19 0.49 -16.51
N VAL A 13 14.62 -0.78 -16.47
CA VAL A 13 13.85 -1.89 -17.05
C VAL A 13 12.54 -2.08 -16.27
N SER A 14 12.55 -1.90 -14.95
CA SER A 14 11.33 -1.98 -14.13
C SER A 14 10.37 -0.85 -14.50
N LYS A 15 10.82 0.41 -14.49
CA LYS A 15 10.01 1.59 -14.85
C LYS A 15 9.45 1.51 -16.28
N GLY A 16 10.26 1.11 -17.25
CA GLY A 16 9.82 0.96 -18.65
C GLY A 16 8.80 -0.18 -18.87
N ASN A 17 8.78 -1.19 -18.00
CA ASN A 17 7.73 -2.21 -18.02
C ASN A 17 6.43 -1.73 -17.36
N LEU A 18 6.53 -0.88 -16.33
CA LEU A 18 5.37 -0.31 -15.65
C LEU A 18 4.63 0.70 -16.53
N GLU A 19 5.32 1.56 -17.29
CA GLU A 19 4.69 2.47 -18.26
C GLU A 19 3.90 1.70 -19.34
N ARG A 20 4.44 0.58 -19.82
CA ARG A 20 3.73 -0.31 -20.77
C ARG A 20 2.52 -0.99 -20.12
N ALA A 21 2.63 -1.38 -18.86
CA ALA A 21 1.51 -1.93 -18.12
C ALA A 21 0.41 -0.88 -17.94
N GLU A 22 0.77 0.39 -17.74
CA GLU A 22 -0.19 1.49 -17.59
C GLU A 22 -1.02 1.67 -18.85
N GLU A 23 -0.39 1.68 -20.03
CA GLU A 23 -1.09 1.73 -21.31
C GLU A 23 -2.02 0.52 -21.51
N TYR A 24 -1.56 -0.67 -21.12
CA TYR A 24 -2.35 -1.91 -21.23
C TYR A 24 -3.61 -1.83 -20.37
N TYR A 25 -3.49 -1.48 -19.10
CA TYR A 25 -4.63 -1.35 -18.19
C TYR A 25 -5.55 -0.20 -18.59
N THR A 26 -5.02 0.92 -19.06
CA THR A 26 -5.86 2.03 -19.55
C THR A 26 -6.74 1.58 -20.72
N ARG A 27 -6.19 0.79 -21.65
CA ARG A 27 -6.98 0.20 -22.74
C ARG A 27 -7.98 -0.83 -22.23
N ALA A 28 -7.61 -1.62 -21.23
CA ALA A 28 -8.50 -2.60 -20.61
C ALA A 28 -9.70 -1.91 -19.91
N ILE A 29 -9.47 -0.83 -19.17
CA ILE A 29 -10.52 0.00 -18.55
C ILE A 29 -11.41 0.67 -19.62
N LEU A 30 -10.84 1.09 -20.75
CA LEU A 30 -11.65 1.62 -21.86
C LEU A 30 -12.51 0.55 -22.52
N ALA A 31 -12.05 -0.70 -22.54
CA ALA A 31 -12.80 -1.83 -23.09
C ALA A 31 -13.90 -2.30 -22.12
N ASP A 32 -13.59 -2.37 -20.82
CA ASP A 32 -14.53 -2.68 -19.76
C ASP A 32 -14.29 -1.78 -18.52
N PRO A 33 -15.02 -0.66 -18.40
CA PRO A 33 -14.87 0.25 -17.27
C PRO A 33 -15.53 -0.27 -15.99
N GLY A 34 -16.27 -1.38 -16.06
CA GLY A 34 -16.98 -2.01 -14.95
C GLY A 34 -16.26 -3.22 -14.36
N ASP A 35 -15.06 -3.54 -14.85
CA ASP A 35 -14.27 -4.62 -14.30
C ASP A 35 -13.47 -4.14 -13.07
N GLY A 36 -13.96 -4.51 -11.88
CA GLY A 36 -13.33 -4.16 -10.62
C GLY A 36 -11.95 -4.79 -10.44
N GLU A 37 -11.68 -5.95 -11.05
CA GLU A 37 -10.37 -6.58 -10.97
C GLU A 37 -9.34 -5.76 -11.76
N ILE A 38 -9.67 -5.35 -13.00
CA ILE A 38 -8.83 -4.48 -13.81
C ILE A 38 -8.55 -3.14 -13.11
N LEU A 39 -9.59 -2.52 -12.51
CA LEU A 39 -9.43 -1.27 -11.75
C LEU A 39 -8.52 -1.44 -10.53
N SER A 40 -8.63 -2.55 -9.81
CA SER A 40 -7.79 -2.84 -8.64
C SER A 40 -6.32 -3.07 -9.03
N GLN A 41 -6.06 -3.73 -10.15
CA GLN A 41 -4.70 -3.94 -10.66
C GLN A 41 -4.09 -2.65 -11.18
N TYR A 42 -4.88 -1.81 -11.85
CA TYR A 42 -4.43 -0.48 -12.27
C TYR A 42 -4.09 0.42 -11.08
N ALA A 43 -4.92 0.42 -10.04
CA ALA A 43 -4.65 1.18 -8.81
C ALA A 43 -3.30 0.80 -8.18
N LYS A 44 -3.02 -0.51 -8.05
CA LYS A 44 -1.71 -1.00 -7.58
C LYS A 44 -0.55 -0.52 -8.43
N LEU A 45 -0.71 -0.52 -9.76
CA LEU A 45 0.33 -0.04 -10.67
C LEU A 45 0.61 1.46 -10.46
N VAL A 46 -0.45 2.26 -10.33
CA VAL A 46 -0.36 3.71 -10.07
C VAL A 46 0.36 3.98 -8.75
N TRP A 47 0.10 3.18 -7.71
CA TRP A 47 0.81 3.26 -6.44
C TRP A 47 2.30 2.98 -6.59
N GLU A 48 2.70 1.93 -7.31
CA GLU A 48 4.11 1.62 -7.54
C GLU A 48 4.82 2.66 -8.42
N LEU A 49 4.12 3.25 -9.39
CA LEU A 49 4.72 4.16 -10.37
C LEU A 49 4.83 5.59 -9.82
N HIS A 50 3.79 6.05 -9.14
CA HIS A 50 3.65 7.46 -8.73
C HIS A 50 3.64 7.66 -7.21
N ARG A 51 3.40 6.60 -6.43
CA ARG A 51 3.15 6.68 -4.97
C ARG A 51 2.10 7.75 -4.63
N ASP A 52 1.12 7.94 -5.53
CA ASP A 52 0.04 8.92 -5.37
C ASP A 52 -1.15 8.24 -4.68
N ARG A 53 -1.29 8.52 -3.38
CA ARG A 53 -2.32 7.91 -2.53
C ARG A 53 -3.73 8.33 -2.93
N GLU A 54 -3.96 9.61 -3.22
CA GLU A 54 -5.29 10.12 -3.58
C GLU A 54 -5.78 9.50 -4.88
N ARG A 55 -4.91 9.48 -5.89
CA ARG A 55 -5.24 8.89 -7.20
C ARG A 55 -5.49 7.39 -7.07
N THR A 56 -4.63 6.68 -6.35
CA THR A 56 -4.79 5.23 -6.13
C THR A 56 -6.09 4.90 -5.41
N THR A 57 -6.42 5.63 -4.34
CA THR A 57 -7.65 5.45 -3.56
C THR A 57 -8.89 5.62 -4.44
N SER A 58 -8.91 6.65 -5.29
CA SER A 58 -10.01 6.90 -6.23
C SER A 58 -10.25 5.70 -7.17
N TYR A 59 -9.19 5.05 -7.66
CA TYR A 59 -9.33 3.86 -8.50
C TYR A 59 -9.81 2.63 -7.71
N PHE A 60 -9.35 2.43 -6.47
CA PHE A 60 -9.86 1.36 -5.61
C PHE A 60 -11.34 1.56 -5.23
N GLU A 61 -11.78 2.78 -4.95
CA GLU A 61 -13.20 3.05 -4.68
C GLU A 61 -14.08 2.70 -5.88
N ARG A 62 -13.62 3.04 -7.09
CA ARG A 62 -14.29 2.64 -8.33
C ARG A 62 -14.29 1.13 -8.50
N ALA A 63 -13.19 0.46 -8.19
CA ALA A 63 -13.08 -1.00 -8.23
C ALA A 63 -14.09 -1.67 -7.29
N VAL A 64 -14.21 -1.19 -6.05
CA VAL A 64 -15.15 -1.69 -5.04
C VAL A 64 -16.60 -1.41 -5.45
N GLN A 65 -16.88 -0.24 -6.04
CA GLN A 65 -18.21 0.05 -6.58
C GLN A 65 -18.59 -0.87 -7.74
N ALA A 66 -17.62 -1.21 -8.59
CA ALA A 66 -17.81 -2.08 -9.75
C ALA A 66 -17.94 -3.56 -9.35
N ALA A 67 -17.14 -4.01 -8.38
CA ALA A 67 -17.06 -5.39 -7.92
C ALA A 67 -17.18 -5.48 -6.38
N SER A 68 -18.34 -5.04 -5.88
CA SER A 68 -18.62 -5.01 -4.42
C SER A 68 -18.67 -6.39 -3.76
N GLU A 69 -18.86 -7.47 -4.53
CA GLU A 69 -18.86 -8.84 -4.02
C GLU A 69 -17.48 -9.52 -4.16
N ASP A 70 -16.52 -8.86 -4.81
CA ASP A 70 -15.22 -9.47 -5.08
C ASP A 70 -14.25 -9.29 -3.92
N SER A 71 -13.94 -10.40 -3.26
CA SER A 71 -12.97 -10.46 -2.16
C SER A 71 -11.55 -10.05 -2.57
N HIS A 72 -11.16 -10.24 -3.83
CA HIS A 72 -9.83 -9.87 -4.33
C HIS A 72 -9.67 -8.36 -4.38
N VAL A 73 -10.69 -7.64 -4.83
CA VAL A 73 -10.68 -6.17 -4.87
C VAL A 73 -10.57 -5.59 -3.47
N HIS A 74 -11.34 -6.13 -2.51
CA HIS A 74 -11.27 -5.71 -1.11
C HIS A 74 -9.92 -6.02 -0.47
N ALA A 75 -9.35 -7.19 -0.73
CA ALA A 75 -8.03 -7.57 -0.24
C ALA A 75 -6.92 -6.68 -0.82
N ALA A 76 -7.00 -6.35 -2.12
CA ALA A 76 -6.07 -5.46 -2.78
C ALA A 76 -6.14 -4.04 -2.20
N TYR A 77 -7.35 -3.53 -1.95
CA TYR A 77 -7.55 -2.22 -1.37
C TYR A 77 -7.05 -2.15 0.08
N ALA A 78 -7.39 -3.16 0.91
CA ALA A 78 -6.88 -3.26 2.27
C ALA A 78 -5.34 -3.26 2.28
N SER A 79 -4.70 -4.11 1.47
CA SER A 79 -3.24 -4.17 1.37
C SER A 79 -2.60 -2.82 1.04
N PHE A 80 -3.23 -2.05 0.14
CA PHE A 80 -2.78 -0.70 -0.19
C PHE A 80 -2.94 0.26 1.00
N LEU A 81 -4.06 0.21 1.72
CA LEU A 81 -4.28 1.07 2.89
C LEU A 81 -3.27 0.81 4.02
N TRP A 82 -2.85 -0.45 4.23
CA TRP A 82 -1.78 -0.76 5.17
C TRP A 82 -0.46 -0.12 4.74
N GLU A 83 -0.06 -0.30 3.49
CA GLU A 83 1.20 0.25 2.97
C GLU A 83 1.21 1.79 2.90
N ALA A 84 0.06 2.40 2.61
CA ALA A 84 -0.10 3.86 2.52
C ALA A 84 -0.44 4.55 3.86
N GLY A 85 -0.73 3.77 4.91
CA GLY A 85 -1.00 4.23 6.27
C GLY A 85 0.22 4.14 7.19
N GLU A 86 1.13 3.19 6.93
CA GLU A 86 2.43 3.12 7.62
C GLU A 86 3.28 4.39 7.45
N ASP A 87 3.03 5.20 6.41
CA ASP A 87 3.66 6.51 6.20
C ASP A 87 3.15 7.61 7.17
N GLU A 88 1.98 7.45 7.80
CA GLU A 88 1.37 8.44 8.71
C GLU A 88 1.51 8.08 10.20
N ASP A 89 1.74 6.81 10.54
CA ASP A 89 1.70 6.31 11.92
C ASP A 89 3.04 6.42 12.69
N GLU A 90 4.13 6.88 12.07
CA GLU A 90 5.43 7.02 12.77
C GLU A 90 5.51 8.24 13.73
N ASP A 91 4.58 9.21 13.66
CA ASP A 91 4.64 10.45 14.47
C ASP A 91 3.71 10.47 15.70
N ASP A 92 2.70 9.61 15.78
CA ASP A 92 1.68 9.68 16.87
C ASP A 92 2.06 8.89 18.14
N ALA A 93 3.09 8.04 18.11
CA ALA A 93 3.57 7.34 19.30
C ALA A 93 4.44 8.21 20.24
N LEU A 94 4.83 9.42 19.81
CA LEU A 94 5.69 10.32 20.59
C LEU A 94 4.98 11.57 21.14
N ASN A 95 3.68 11.76 20.87
CA ASN A 95 2.96 12.98 21.22
C ASN A 95 1.68 12.77 22.04
N ASP A 96 1.57 11.66 22.79
CA ASP A 96 0.55 11.51 23.81
C ASP A 96 1.07 12.01 25.18
N PRO A 97 0.72 13.24 25.64
CA PRO A 97 1.09 13.74 26.96
C PRO A 97 0.34 13.04 28.13
N HIS A 98 -0.51 12.06 27.83
CA HIS A 98 -1.35 11.31 28.75
C HIS A 98 -1.05 9.81 28.80
N ALA A 99 0.06 9.35 28.21
CA ALA A 99 0.55 8.00 28.42
C ALA A 99 0.75 7.78 29.93
N PRO A 100 0.03 6.84 30.56
CA PRO A 100 0.23 6.59 31.98
C PRO A 100 1.67 6.10 32.19
N PRO A 101 2.38 6.59 33.22
CA PRO A 101 3.75 6.19 33.44
C PRO A 101 3.79 4.68 33.63
N LEU A 102 4.60 4.01 32.80
CA LEU A 102 4.91 2.59 32.95
C LEU A 102 5.56 2.40 34.33
N PHE A 103 4.74 2.04 35.31
CA PHE A 103 5.19 1.56 36.60
C PHE A 103 5.99 0.29 36.35
N HIS A 104 7.31 0.43 36.39
CA HIS A 104 8.23 -0.68 36.49
C HIS A 104 7.79 -1.49 37.71
N LYS A 105 7.31 -2.72 37.48
CA LYS A 105 7.15 -3.72 38.53
C LYS A 105 8.55 -4.11 39.02
N ALA A 106 9.15 -3.27 39.85
CA ALA A 106 10.24 -3.65 40.73
C ALA A 106 9.64 -4.30 41.98
N GLY A 107 10.10 -5.50 42.27
CA GLY A 107 9.47 -6.43 43.19
C GLY A 107 9.32 -5.92 44.62
N MET A 108 8.18 -6.27 45.22
CA MET A 108 8.04 -6.39 46.66
C MET A 108 7.41 -7.76 46.92
N ALA A 109 8.25 -8.80 47.01
CA ALA A 109 7.87 -10.00 47.74
C ALA A 109 7.97 -9.64 49.23
N SER A 110 6.80 -9.45 49.84
CA SER A 110 6.66 -9.14 51.25
C SER A 110 7.12 -10.32 52.11
N VAL A 111 7.81 -9.97 53.18
CA VAL A 111 8.12 -10.80 54.34
C VAL A 111 6.87 -11.45 54.91
N THR A 112 6.88 -12.77 55.12
CA THR A 112 6.06 -13.44 56.14
C THR A 112 6.64 -14.82 56.47
N ALA A 113 7.27 -14.92 57.65
CA ALA A 113 7.17 -16.00 58.66
C ALA A 113 8.29 -15.83 59.69
#